data_AF-A0AAW8M0P0-F1
#
_entry.id   AF-A0AAW8M0P0-F1
#
_cell.length_a   1.000
_cell.length_b   1.000
_cell.length_c   1.000
_cell.angle_alpha   90.00
_cell.angle_beta   90.00
_cell.angle_gamma   90.00
#
_symmetry.space_group_name_H-M   'P 1'
#
loop_
_entity.id
_entity.type
_entity.pdbx_description
1 polymer ?
#
loop_
_entity_poly.entity_id
_entity_poly.type
_entity_poly.pdbx_seq_one_letter_code
_entity_poly.pdbx_strand_id
1 'polypeptide(L)' 'MIDDVRQVALDYHCHPEQITLTDINSVVHAERNNPVLPNMRRFAHRTDDRKLAEVIAGADIFLGLSTPAVFKPDG' A
#
# COMPACT_ATOMS: atom_id res chain seq x y z
N MET A 1 4.15 -0.92 11.19
CA MET A 1 3.61 -0.78 9.81
C MET A 1 3.98 -1.96 8.92
N ILE A 2 5.26 -2.16 8.55
CA ILE A 2 5.63 -3.25 7.62
C ILE A 2 5.52 -4.65 8.23
N ASP A 3 5.75 -4.78 9.54
CA ASP A 3 5.55 -6.05 10.24
C ASP A 3 4.05 -6.37 10.40
N ASP A 4 3.21 -5.35 10.60
CA ASP A 4 1.75 -5.51 10.60
C ASP A 4 1.24 -5.96 9.22
N VAL A 5 1.76 -5.37 8.14
CA VAL A 5 1.44 -5.80 6.77
C VAL A 5 1.90 -7.24 6.52
N ARG A 6 3.02 -7.68 7.10
CA ARG A 6 3.44 -9.08 7.02
C ARG A 6 2.50 -10.02 7.77
N GLN A 7 2.08 -9.65 8.98
CA GLN A 7 1.16 -10.47 9.75
C GLN A 7 -0.19 -10.58 9.06
N VAL A 8 -0.72 -9.47 8.54
CA VAL A 8 -1.95 -9.45 7.75
C VAL A 8 -1.78 -10.30 6.48
N ALA A 9 -0.63 -10.24 5.82
CA ALA A 9 -0.37 -11.09 4.67
C ALA A 9 -0.44 -12.58 4.99
N LEU A 10 0.05 -12.99 6.16
CA LEU A 10 -0.05 -14.36 6.66
C LEU A 10 -1.49 -14.72 7.01
N ASP A 11 -2.19 -13.88 7.75
CA ASP A 11 -3.54 -14.15 8.24
C ASP A 11 -4.53 -14.31 7.06
N TYR A 12 -4.38 -13.49 6.02
CA TYR A 12 -5.23 -13.51 4.83
C TYR A 12 -4.66 -14.30 3.65
N HIS A 13 -3.52 -14.99 3.84
CA HIS A 13 -2.88 -15.83 2.82
C HIS A 13 -2.61 -15.08 1.50
N CYS A 14 -2.30 -13.78 1.56
CA CYS A 14 -2.03 -12.98 0.38
C CYS A 14 -0.53 -12.87 0.09
N HIS A 15 -0.21 -12.99 -1.19
CA HIS A 15 1.16 -12.85 -1.67
C HIS A 15 1.54 -11.37 -1.81
N PRO A 16 2.82 -10.99 -1.64
CA PRO A 16 3.26 -9.59 -1.74
C PRO A 16 2.84 -8.89 -3.04
N GLU A 17 2.73 -9.63 -4.14
CA GLU A 17 2.30 -9.16 -5.47
C GLU A 17 0.84 -8.68 -5.49
N GLN A 18 0.02 -9.11 -4.54
CA GLN A 18 -1.38 -8.71 -4.37
C GLN A 18 -1.54 -7.53 -3.41
N ILE A 19 -0.44 -7.05 -2.81
CA ILE A 19 -0.46 -6.00 -1.80
C ILE A 19 0.05 -4.71 -2.41
N THR A 20 -0.83 -3.70 -2.44
CA THR A 20 -0.44 -2.32 -2.74
C THR A 20 -0.13 -1.57 -1.45
N LEU A 21 1.10 -1.08 -1.33
CA LEU A 21 1.54 -0.30 -0.17
C LEU A 21 1.51 1.21 -0.50
N THR A 22 0.94 2.00 0.41
CA THR A 22 1.00 3.47 0.33
C THR A 22 1.73 4.05 1.53
N ASP A 23 2.52 5.10 1.32
CA ASP A 23 3.13 5.93 2.37
C ASP A 23 2.72 7.40 2.23
N ILE A 24 3.33 8.29 3.03
CA ILE A 24 3.05 9.74 3.01
C ILE A 24 3.31 10.40 1.64
N ASN A 25 4.19 9.82 0.82
CA ASN A 25 4.53 10.31 -0.51
C ASN A 25 3.61 9.77 -1.60
N SER A 26 2.78 8.75 -1.30
CA SER A 26 1.82 8.04 -2.17
C SER A 26 2.09 6.53 -2.35
N VAL A 27 1.63 5.94 -3.46
CA VAL A 27 1.80 4.53 -3.80
C VAL A 27 3.30 4.19 -3.91
N VAL A 28 3.71 3.10 -3.28
CA VAL A 28 5.06 2.56 -3.42
C VAL A 28 5.09 1.74 -4.71
N HIS A 29 5.76 2.27 -5.74
CA HIS A 29 5.91 1.60 -7.05
C HIS A 29 7.38 1.56 -7.50
N ALA A 30 7.69 0.66 -8.44
CA ALA A 30 9.05 0.40 -8.93
C ALA A 30 9.73 1.62 -9.58
N GLU A 31 8.93 2.45 -10.24
CA GLU A 31 9.38 3.57 -11.08
C GLU A 31 9.36 4.92 -10.35
N ARG A 32 9.21 4.91 -9.01
CA ARG A 32 9.08 6.16 -8.24
C ARG A 32 10.44 6.84 -8.04
N ASN A 33 10.46 8.17 -8.11
CA ASN A 33 11.69 8.96 -7.91
C ASN A 33 12.19 8.93 -6.46
N ASN A 34 11.29 8.75 -5.49
CA ASN A 34 11.65 8.73 -4.07
C ASN A 34 12.27 7.37 -3.69
N PRO A 35 13.35 7.34 -2.89
CA PRO A 35 13.95 6.09 -2.45
C PRO A 35 12.92 5.16 -1.81
N VAL A 36 12.91 3.89 -2.24
CA VAL A 36 12.12 2.83 -1.61
C VAL A 36 12.98 2.17 -0.54
N LEU A 37 12.50 2.18 0.71
CA LEU A 37 13.21 1.56 1.82
C LEU A 37 13.37 0.05 1.58
N PRO A 38 14.48 -0.59 2.02
CA PRO A 38 14.75 -2.01 1.76
C PRO A 38 13.60 -2.94 2.15
N ASN A 39 12.92 -2.63 3.27
CA ASN A 39 11.79 -3.39 3.80
C ASN A 39 10.47 -3.17 3.04
N MET A 40 10.42 -2.26 2.07
CA MET A 40 9.24 -1.97 1.24
C MET A 40 9.40 -2.47 -0.21
N ARG A 41 10.61 -2.83 -0.65
CA ARG A 41 10.89 -3.18 -2.05
C ARG A 41 10.01 -4.30 -2.63
N ARG A 42 9.61 -5.27 -1.81
CA ARG A 42 8.74 -6.38 -2.22
C ARG A 42 7.31 -5.94 -2.60
N PHE A 43 6.92 -4.71 -2.27
CA PHE A 43 5.62 -4.13 -2.61
C PHE A 43 5.74 -3.06 -3.70
N ALA A 44 6.95 -2.76 -4.17
CA ALA A 44 7.20 -1.75 -5.19
C ALA A 44 6.95 -2.34 -6.59
N HIS A 45 5.70 -2.66 -6.88
CA HIS A 45 5.28 -3.23 -8.15
C HIS A 45 5.31 -2.20 -9.27
N ARG A 46 5.29 -2.65 -10.53
CA ARG A 46 5.02 -1.76 -11.66
C ARG A 46 3.52 -1.51 -11.70
N THR A 47 3.11 -0.25 -11.60
CA THR A 47 1.72 0.21 -11.73
C THR A 47 1.72 1.65 -12.20
N ASP A 48 0.62 2.09 -12.81
CA ASP A 48 0.35 3.48 -13.17
C ASP A 48 -0.34 4.27 -12.05
N ASP A 49 -0.75 3.61 -10.97
CA ASP A 49 -1.37 4.27 -9.83
C ASP A 49 -0.36 5.14 -9.07
N ARG A 50 -0.81 6.32 -8.65
CA ARG A 50 -0.03 7.35 -7.98
C ARG A 50 -0.67 7.85 -6.70
N LYS A 51 -1.91 7.50 -6.38
CA LYS A 51 -2.62 7.99 -5.17
C LYS A 51 -3.40 6.87 -4.49
N LEU A 52 -3.63 7.02 -3.17
CA LEU A 52 -4.45 6.08 -2.40
C LEU A 52 -5.86 5.92 -3.02
N ALA A 53 -6.47 7.02 -3.48
CA ALA A 53 -7.80 7.01 -4.09
C ALA A 53 -7.88 6.17 -5.38
N GLU A 54 -6.77 5.98 -6.10
CA GLU A 54 -6.73 5.20 -7.34
C GLU A 54 -6.67 3.71 -7.04
N VAL A 55 -5.92 3.31 -6.00
CA VAL A 55 -5.70 1.89 -5.64
C VAL A 55 -6.76 1.31 -4.72
N ILE A 56 -7.50 2.17 -4.01
CA ILE A 56 -8.57 1.71 -3.12
C ILE A 56 -9.79 1.22 -3.89
N ALA A 57 -10.00 1.76 -5.11
CA ALA A 57 -11.01 1.30 -6.03
C ALA A 57 -10.64 -0.10 -6.54
N GLY A 58 -11.31 -1.13 -6.02
CA GLY A 58 -11.05 -2.53 -6.38
C GLY A 58 -10.24 -3.32 -5.35
N ALA A 59 -9.85 -2.71 -4.22
CA ALA A 59 -9.26 -3.44 -3.10
C ALA A 59 -10.35 -4.18 -2.30
N ASP A 60 -10.14 -5.47 -2.05
CA ASP A 60 -11.04 -6.26 -1.18
C ASP A 60 -10.90 -5.89 0.31
N ILE A 61 -9.69 -5.48 0.70
CA ILE A 61 -9.35 -5.13 2.09
C ILE A 61 -8.55 -3.84 2.07
N PHE A 62 -8.98 -2.88 2.91
CA PHE A 62 -8.21 -1.69 3.22
C PHE A 62 -7.76 -1.72 4.70
N LEU A 63 -6.46 -1.60 4.92
CA LEU A 63 -5.86 -1.55 6.26
C LEU A 63 -5.16 -0.21 6.49
N GLY A 64 -5.84 0.71 7.19
CA GLY A 64 -5.29 2.01 7.55
C GLY A 64 -4.40 1.92 8.79
N LEU A 65 -3.07 1.92 8.60
CA LEU A 65 -2.07 1.99 9.68
C LEU A 65 -1.42 3.38 9.79
N SER A 66 -2.18 4.42 9.43
CA SER A 66 -1.73 5.81 9.36
C SER A 66 -2.28 6.65 10.52
N THR A 67 -1.98 7.95 10.51
CA THR A 67 -2.69 8.93 11.34
C THR A 67 -4.20 8.95 11.01
N PRO A 68 -5.06 9.41 11.93
CA PRO A 68 -6.50 9.54 11.70
C PRO A 68 -6.84 10.42 10.47
N ALA A 69 -7.99 10.16 9.85
CA ALA A 69 -8.60 10.98 8.77
C ALA A 69 -7.82 11.10 7.44
N VAL A 70 -6.90 10.17 7.17
CA VAL A 70 -6.16 10.09 5.88
C VAL A 70 -7.04 9.61 4.74
N PHE A 71 -7.89 8.61 4.99
CA PHE A 71 -8.92 8.19 4.05
C PHE A 71 -10.26 8.76 4.51
N LYS A 72 -10.97 9.42 3.59
CA LYS A 72 -12.27 10.06 3.86
C LYS A 72 -13.32 9.39 2.99
N PRO A 73 -14.55 9.19 3.50
CA PRO A 73 -15.66 8.79 2.67
C PRO A 73 -15.86 9.84 1.57
N ASP A 74 -16.10 9.40 0.35
CA ASP A 74 -16.81 10.24 -0.61
C ASP A 74 -18.23 10.40 -0.04
N GLY A 75 -18.66 11.66 0.10
CA GLY A 75 -19.79 12.08 0.95
C GLY A 75 -21.08 11.29 0.83
#